data_AF-A0A8S3HZK5-F1
#
_entry.id   AF-A0A8S3HZK5-F1
#
_cell.length_a   1.000
_cell.length_b   1.000
_cell.length_c   1.000
_cell.angle_alpha   90.00
_cell.angle_beta   90.00
_cell.angle_gamma   90.00
#
_symmetry.space_group_name_H-M   'P 1'
#
loop_
_entity.id
_entity.type
_entity.pdbx_description
1 polymer ?
#
loop_
_entity_poly.entity_id
_entity_poly.type
_entity_poly.pdbx_seq_one_letter_code
_entity_poly.pdbx_strand_id
1 'polypeptide(L)'
;IELQERTTNSEKIIKNFWLVVKKVIQVPADLKMKLSDVKCDVESTTIAIAYPLNAIYESSSYQISSTQPLFAYLPLRSYGFRFILQADFEIPATRQEVLRDNMWNEWLKIEMIQLLPLAYEQFQHLPDLLISCSLDLQQNNQLLTSIQTLKYFLKLIPTRNEIDPYFNTFIDKSIQLLMGIIQLPILHNEILEWVSPTRCVVVRDAFIREIFSQDLLLSHFNSYYLDEQIVTECDEAILMRLGCQRLDFSSILRLIRTLYTQNEQEHSTKTTSIEQIAQWLLCIDYSLQQEREKPGFNFDHDDGSEVTTME
;
A
#
# COMPACT_ATOMS: atom_id res chain seq x y z
N ILE A 1 -6.86 -17.30 -15.65
CA ILE A 1 -6.71 -17.32 -14.18
C ILE A 1 -6.75 -18.79 -13.79
N GLU A 2 -5.63 -19.50 -13.92
CA GLU A 2 -5.43 -20.81 -13.25
C GLU A 2 -3.96 -21.19 -13.40
N LEU A 3 -3.24 -21.30 -12.29
CA LEU A 3 -1.98 -22.03 -12.19
C LEU A 3 -2.20 -23.05 -11.08
N GLN A 4 -2.46 -24.29 -11.47
CA GLN A 4 -2.62 -25.40 -10.54
C GLN A 4 -1.23 -25.86 -10.10
N GLU A 5 -0.92 -25.70 -8.83
CA GLU A 5 0.20 -26.41 -8.21
C GLU A 5 -0.35 -27.62 -7.45
N ARG A 6 0.15 -28.81 -7.77
CA ARG A 6 -0.17 -30.05 -7.07
C ARG A 6 0.96 -30.36 -6.11
N THR A 7 0.87 -29.90 -4.87
CA THR A 7 1.80 -30.32 -3.81
C THR A 7 1.41 -31.70 -3.30
N THR A 8 2.21 -32.71 -3.62
CA THR A 8 2.09 -34.06 -3.05
C THR A 8 2.79 -34.10 -1.71
N ASN A 9 2.04 -33.86 -0.63
CA ASN A 9 2.28 -34.50 0.66
C ASN A 9 0.97 -34.51 1.48
N SER A 10 0.46 -35.71 1.74
CA SER A 10 -0.70 -36.06 2.59
C SER A 10 -2.07 -35.46 2.20
N GLU A 11 -2.86 -36.28 1.48
CA GLU A 11 -4.35 -36.37 1.42
C GLU A 11 -5.25 -35.14 1.20
N LYS A 12 -4.75 -33.90 1.16
CA LYS A 12 -5.53 -32.71 0.76
C LYS A 12 -4.92 -32.08 -0.48
N ILE A 13 -5.68 -32.08 -1.59
CA ILE A 13 -5.35 -31.25 -2.76
C ILE A 13 -5.67 -29.80 -2.38
N ILE A 14 -4.66 -29.03 -2.01
CA ILE A 14 -4.80 -27.58 -1.84
C ILE A 14 -4.75 -26.96 -3.24
N LYS A 15 -5.86 -26.39 -3.69
CA LYS A 15 -5.90 -25.63 -4.94
C LYS A 15 -5.40 -24.22 -4.67
N ASN A 16 -4.31 -23.82 -5.32
CA ASN A 16 -3.81 -22.44 -5.29
C ASN A 16 -4.39 -21.66 -6.47
N PHE A 17 -4.99 -20.52 -6.20
CA PHE A 17 -5.57 -19.63 -7.19
C PHE A 17 -4.72 -18.38 -7.30
N TRP A 18 -4.47 -17.95 -8.54
CA TRP A 18 -3.58 -16.84 -8.83
C TRP A 18 -4.25 -15.88 -9.80
N LEU A 19 -4.27 -14.60 -9.44
CA LEU A 19 -4.58 -13.52 -10.37
C LEU A 19 -3.31 -13.19 -11.15
N VAL A 20 -3.28 -13.58 -12.42
CA VAL A 20 -2.12 -13.40 -13.29
C VAL A 20 -2.36 -12.26 -14.27
N VAL A 21 -1.50 -11.25 -14.22
CA VAL A 21 -1.44 -10.15 -15.17
C VAL A 21 -0.16 -10.29 -15.97
N LYS A 22 -0.26 -10.37 -17.29
CA LYS A 22 0.90 -10.52 -18.19
C LYS A 22 0.81 -9.58 -19.38
N LYS A 23 1.96 -9.14 -19.87
CA LYS A 23 2.09 -8.28 -21.05
C LYS A 23 3.29 -8.71 -21.88
N VAL A 24 3.12 -8.71 -23.19
CA VAL A 24 4.24 -8.81 -24.13
C VAL A 24 4.75 -7.39 -24.39
N ILE A 25 6.04 -7.19 -24.18
CA ILE A 25 6.72 -5.90 -24.36
C ILE A 25 7.75 -6.00 -25.47
N GLN A 26 7.87 -4.93 -26.25
CA GLN A 26 8.82 -4.84 -27.36
C GLN A 26 10.16 -4.33 -26.84
N VAL A 27 11.25 -4.98 -27.24
CA VAL A 27 12.60 -4.58 -26.82
C VAL A 27 13.01 -3.31 -27.59
N PRO A 28 13.35 -2.19 -26.92
CA PRO A 28 13.76 -0.96 -27.58
C PRO A 28 15.01 -1.16 -28.44
N ALA A 29 15.05 -0.55 -29.63
CA ALA A 29 16.20 -0.66 -30.54
C ALA A 29 17.51 -0.20 -29.90
N ASP A 30 17.47 0.87 -29.10
CA ASP A 30 18.62 1.40 -28.38
C ASP A 30 19.19 0.42 -27.36
N LEU A 31 18.32 -0.41 -26.76
CA LEU A 31 18.73 -1.45 -25.83
C LEU A 31 19.36 -2.61 -26.61
N LYS A 32 18.77 -3.04 -27.72
CA LYS A 32 19.32 -4.12 -28.58
C LYS A 32 20.76 -3.84 -29.00
N MET A 33 21.07 -2.59 -29.37
CA MET A 33 22.41 -2.18 -29.79
C MET A 33 23.47 -2.28 -28.68
N LYS A 34 23.04 -2.32 -27.40
CA LYS A 34 23.93 -2.34 -26.23
C LYS A 34 24.01 -3.72 -25.55
N LEU A 35 23.21 -4.69 -26.00
CA LEU A 35 23.20 -6.05 -25.45
C LEU A 35 24.27 -6.91 -26.13
N SER A 36 24.74 -7.94 -25.42
CA SER A 36 25.59 -8.98 -26.00
C SER A 36 24.90 -9.70 -27.17
N ASP A 37 25.69 -10.28 -28.08
CA ASP A 37 25.24 -10.97 -29.31
C ASP A 37 24.09 -11.98 -29.11
N VAL A 38 23.91 -12.55 -27.92
CA VAL A 38 22.82 -13.52 -27.65
C VAL A 38 21.43 -12.87 -27.56
N LYS A 39 21.34 -11.56 -27.30
CA LYS A 39 20.05 -10.85 -27.12
C LYS A 39 19.78 -9.75 -28.14
N CYS A 40 20.68 -9.51 -29.08
CA CYS A 40 20.43 -8.54 -30.15
C CYS A 40 19.22 -8.93 -31.02
N ASP A 41 18.93 -10.23 -31.12
CA ASP A 41 17.86 -10.77 -31.97
C ASP A 41 16.52 -10.90 -31.24
N VAL A 42 16.45 -10.60 -29.94
CA VAL A 42 15.20 -10.69 -29.18
C VAL A 42 14.32 -9.48 -29.51
N GLU A 43 13.19 -9.71 -30.18
CA GLU A 43 12.26 -8.65 -30.55
C GLU A 43 11.29 -8.26 -29.44
N SER A 44 10.82 -9.25 -28.69
CA SER A 44 9.86 -9.06 -27.60
C SER A 44 10.10 -10.07 -26.49
N THR A 45 9.61 -9.75 -25.30
CA THR A 45 9.63 -10.64 -24.13
C THR A 45 8.32 -10.50 -23.35
N THR A 46 8.02 -11.49 -22.52
CA THR A 46 6.81 -11.50 -21.69
C THR A 46 7.17 -11.20 -20.24
N ILE A 47 6.51 -10.19 -19.67
CA ILE A 47 6.54 -9.89 -18.25
C ILE A 47 5.20 -10.26 -17.62
N ALA A 48 5.23 -10.78 -16.39
CA ALA A 48 4.03 -11.11 -15.65
C ALA A 48 4.16 -10.86 -14.14
N ILE A 49 3.02 -10.55 -13.52
CA ILE A 49 2.83 -10.54 -12.07
C ILE A 49 1.71 -11.53 -11.74
N ALA A 50 1.92 -12.38 -10.72
CA ALA A 50 0.89 -13.28 -10.23
C ALA A 50 0.66 -13.07 -8.72
N TYR A 51 -0.56 -12.68 -8.37
CA TYR A 51 -0.98 -12.49 -6.98
C TYR A 51 -1.67 -13.76 -6.47
N PRO A 52 -1.29 -14.30 -5.31
CA PRO A 52 -2.01 -15.40 -4.70
C PRO A 52 -3.41 -14.91 -4.29
N LEU A 53 -4.45 -15.72 -4.44
CA LEU A 53 -5.82 -15.37 -4.04
C LEU A 53 -6.31 -16.18 -2.84
N ASN A 54 -5.56 -17.19 -2.42
CA ASN A 54 -5.94 -18.09 -1.34
C ASN A 54 -6.14 -17.38 0.01
N ALA A 55 -5.39 -16.30 0.25
CA ALA A 55 -5.43 -15.53 1.49
C ALA A 55 -6.36 -14.31 1.41
N ILE A 56 -7.18 -14.17 0.36
CA ILE A 56 -7.98 -12.95 0.15
C ILE A 56 -9.08 -12.76 1.22
N TYR A 57 -9.56 -13.86 1.80
CA TYR A 57 -10.53 -13.86 2.90
C TYR A 57 -9.88 -13.87 4.29
N GLU A 58 -8.55 -13.97 4.38
CA GLU A 58 -7.87 -14.00 5.66
C GLU A 58 -7.83 -12.59 6.26
N SER A 59 -8.47 -12.43 7.41
CA SER A 59 -8.60 -11.16 8.12
C SER A 59 -7.34 -10.78 8.89
N SER A 60 -6.41 -11.71 9.12
CA SER A 60 -5.21 -11.45 9.92
C SER A 60 -4.01 -11.01 9.06
N SER A 61 -3.34 -9.94 9.49
CA SER A 61 -2.09 -9.45 8.88
C SER A 61 -0.94 -10.48 8.96
N TYR A 62 -1.01 -11.41 9.92
CA TYR A 62 -0.01 -12.43 10.17
C TYR A 62 -0.05 -13.64 9.23
N GLN A 63 -1.08 -13.74 8.37
CA GLN A 63 -1.27 -14.89 7.47
C GLN A 63 -1.14 -14.56 5.99
N ILE A 64 -0.87 -13.29 5.63
CA ILE A 64 -0.57 -12.93 4.25
C ILE A 64 0.59 -13.81 3.77
N SER A 65 0.36 -14.46 2.63
CA SER A 65 1.24 -15.46 2.01
C SER A 65 2.73 -15.17 2.20
N SER A 66 3.50 -16.22 2.53
CA SER A 66 4.96 -16.17 2.57
C SER A 66 5.53 -15.47 1.33
N THR A 67 6.65 -14.79 1.50
CA THR A 67 7.34 -14.12 0.40
C THR A 67 7.57 -15.08 -0.76
N GLN A 68 7.24 -14.65 -1.98
CA GLN A 68 7.26 -15.46 -3.18
C GLN A 68 8.63 -15.36 -3.88
N PRO A 69 9.08 -16.43 -4.57
CA PRO A 69 10.29 -16.38 -5.36
C PRO A 69 10.10 -15.52 -6.62
N LEU A 70 11.19 -14.93 -7.09
CA LEU A 70 11.26 -14.30 -8.42
C LEU A 70 11.45 -15.40 -9.47
N PHE A 71 10.81 -15.28 -10.63
CA PHE A 71 10.92 -16.29 -11.69
C PHE A 71 11.67 -15.79 -12.92
N ALA A 72 12.65 -16.58 -13.35
CA ALA A 72 13.34 -16.48 -14.64
C ALA A 72 13.36 -17.88 -15.28
N TYR A 73 12.21 -18.28 -15.85
CA TYR A 73 11.85 -19.65 -16.21
C TYR A 73 11.73 -20.63 -15.02
N LEU A 74 12.74 -20.68 -14.14
CA LEU A 74 12.72 -21.40 -12.87
C LEU A 74 12.67 -20.41 -11.68
N PRO A 75 12.18 -20.85 -10.51
CA PRO A 75 12.19 -20.03 -9.31
C PRO A 75 13.63 -19.71 -8.86
N LEU A 76 13.87 -18.45 -8.53
CA LEU A 76 15.06 -17.93 -7.86
C LEU A 76 14.77 -17.73 -6.37
N ARG A 77 15.67 -17.10 -5.61
CA ARG A 77 15.38 -16.69 -4.24
C ARG A 77 14.22 -15.68 -4.16
N SER A 78 13.63 -15.56 -2.98
CA SER A 78 12.70 -14.46 -2.71
C SER A 78 13.44 -13.14 -2.49
N TYR A 79 12.78 -12.06 -2.90
CA TYR A 79 13.23 -10.68 -2.72
C TYR A 79 12.31 -9.87 -1.80
N GLY A 80 11.35 -10.52 -1.12
CA GLY A 80 10.43 -9.85 -0.19
C GLY A 80 9.03 -9.56 -0.77
N PHE A 81 8.78 -9.85 -2.04
CA PHE A 81 7.44 -9.71 -2.62
C PHE A 81 6.49 -10.78 -2.09
N ARG A 82 5.22 -10.41 -1.89
CA ARG A 82 4.11 -11.34 -1.54
C ARG A 82 3.35 -11.83 -2.77
N PHE A 83 3.87 -11.53 -3.95
CA PHE A 83 3.38 -11.93 -5.26
C PHE A 83 4.57 -12.33 -6.13
N ILE A 84 4.31 -13.11 -7.17
CA ILE A 84 5.35 -13.55 -8.11
C ILE A 84 5.59 -12.46 -9.14
N LEU A 85 6.87 -12.15 -9.35
CA LEU A 85 7.35 -11.44 -10.52
C LEU A 85 7.98 -12.46 -11.48
N GLN A 86 7.59 -12.43 -12.76
CA GLN A 86 8.16 -13.30 -13.80
C GLN A 86 8.59 -12.47 -15.01
N ALA A 87 9.84 -12.65 -15.42
CA ALA A 87 10.38 -12.09 -16.66
C ALA A 87 11.63 -12.88 -17.09
N ASP A 88 12.13 -12.61 -18.30
CA ASP A 88 13.37 -13.24 -18.81
C ASP A 88 14.63 -12.59 -18.22
N PHE A 89 14.74 -12.53 -16.89
CA PHE A 89 15.90 -11.93 -16.21
C PHE A 89 17.20 -12.66 -16.56
N GLU A 90 18.27 -11.90 -16.71
CA GLU A 90 19.62 -12.47 -16.75
C GLU A 90 20.05 -12.86 -15.34
N ILE A 91 20.61 -14.06 -15.26
CA ILE A 91 21.03 -14.70 -14.01
C ILE A 91 22.47 -15.22 -14.19
N PRO A 92 23.29 -15.21 -13.12
CA PRO A 92 24.60 -15.84 -13.13
C PRO A 92 24.46 -17.36 -13.23
N ALA A 93 25.58 -18.05 -13.49
CA ALA A 93 25.62 -19.52 -13.59
C ALA A 93 25.14 -20.24 -12.32
N THR A 94 25.24 -19.60 -11.14
CA THR A 94 24.71 -20.15 -9.88
C THR A 94 23.19 -20.23 -9.85
N ARG A 95 22.49 -19.43 -10.67
CA ARG A 95 21.02 -19.34 -10.77
C ARG A 95 20.31 -19.10 -9.44
N GLN A 96 20.98 -18.46 -8.47
CA GLN A 96 20.39 -18.15 -7.16
C GLN A 96 19.71 -16.78 -7.12
N GLU A 97 20.22 -15.82 -7.89
CA GLU A 97 19.74 -14.44 -7.93
C GLU A 97 19.84 -13.85 -9.35
N VAL A 98 19.22 -12.69 -9.57
CA VAL A 98 19.41 -11.93 -10.82
C VAL A 98 20.74 -11.22 -10.86
N LEU A 99 21.29 -11.05 -12.06
CA LEU A 99 22.43 -10.15 -12.27
C LEU A 99 22.00 -8.72 -11.92
N ARG A 100 22.74 -8.09 -11.01
CA ARG A 100 22.60 -6.67 -10.69
C ARG A 100 23.36 -5.86 -11.74
N ASP A 101 22.97 -4.60 -11.92
CA ASP A 101 23.69 -3.61 -12.71
C ASP A 101 23.83 -3.93 -14.22
N ASN A 102 22.88 -4.68 -14.79
CA ASN A 102 22.78 -4.85 -16.24
C ASN A 102 21.59 -4.06 -16.82
N MET A 103 21.74 -3.61 -18.06
CA MET A 103 20.70 -2.81 -18.71
C MET A 103 19.41 -3.61 -18.96
N TRP A 104 19.53 -4.92 -19.20
CA TRP A 104 18.38 -5.77 -19.45
C TRP A 104 17.46 -5.90 -18.23
N ASN A 105 17.98 -6.24 -17.05
CA ASN A 105 17.13 -6.42 -15.86
C ASN A 105 16.60 -5.09 -15.34
N GLU A 106 17.35 -3.99 -15.47
CA GLU A 106 16.84 -2.65 -15.13
C GLU A 106 15.71 -2.22 -16.07
N TRP A 107 15.82 -2.49 -17.37
CA TRP A 107 14.73 -2.26 -18.31
C TRP A 107 13.50 -3.12 -17.97
N LEU A 108 13.68 -4.43 -17.73
CA LEU A 108 12.58 -5.31 -17.32
C LEU A 108 11.90 -4.79 -16.05
N LYS A 109 12.65 -4.39 -15.02
CA LYS A 109 12.11 -3.80 -13.80
C LYS A 109 11.24 -2.57 -14.12
N ILE A 110 11.70 -1.69 -15.00
CA ILE A 110 10.95 -0.49 -15.40
C ILE A 110 9.64 -0.88 -16.09
N GLU A 111 9.67 -1.82 -17.02
CA GLU A 111 8.48 -2.27 -17.75
C GLU A 111 7.50 -3.01 -16.83
N MET A 112 7.99 -3.78 -15.86
CA MET A 112 7.16 -4.48 -14.88
C MET A 112 6.32 -3.53 -14.02
N ILE A 113 6.79 -2.30 -13.78
CA ILE A 113 6.01 -1.28 -13.05
C ILE A 113 4.68 -1.01 -13.74
N GLN A 114 4.62 -1.10 -15.07
CA GLN A 114 3.39 -0.89 -15.86
C GLN A 114 2.34 -1.98 -15.65
N LEU A 115 2.69 -3.11 -15.04
CA LEU A 115 1.74 -4.17 -14.71
C LEU A 115 0.93 -3.86 -13.45
N LEU A 116 1.36 -2.90 -12.61
CA LEU A 116 0.65 -2.54 -11.37
C LEU A 116 -0.71 -1.89 -11.63
N PRO A 117 -0.86 -0.90 -12.54
CA PRO A 117 -2.17 -0.38 -12.92
C PRO A 117 -3.12 -1.45 -13.46
N LEU A 118 -2.60 -2.36 -14.29
CA LEU A 118 -3.37 -3.47 -14.84
C LEU A 118 -3.81 -4.42 -13.72
N ALA A 119 -2.93 -4.72 -12.76
CA ALA A 119 -3.29 -5.51 -11.58
C ALA A 119 -4.38 -4.84 -10.74
N TYR A 120 -4.25 -3.53 -10.48
CA TYR A 120 -5.26 -2.77 -9.75
C TYR A 120 -6.63 -2.86 -10.43
N GLU A 121 -6.70 -2.64 -11.75
CA GLU A 121 -7.94 -2.80 -12.53
C GLU A 121 -8.53 -4.21 -12.39
N GLN A 122 -7.69 -5.26 -12.49
CA GLN A 122 -8.15 -6.63 -12.27
C GLN A 122 -8.67 -6.87 -10.84
N PHE A 123 -8.07 -6.24 -9.82
CA PHE A 123 -8.55 -6.32 -8.44
C PHE A 123 -9.89 -5.59 -8.22
N GLN A 124 -10.16 -4.51 -8.97
CA GLN A 124 -11.45 -3.83 -8.92
C GLN A 124 -12.58 -4.73 -9.45
N HIS A 125 -12.31 -5.51 -10.50
CA HIS A 125 -13.26 -6.44 -11.09
C HIS A 125 -13.21 -7.85 -10.49
N LEU A 126 -12.33 -8.10 -9.52
CA LEU A 126 -12.12 -9.42 -8.95
C LEU A 126 -13.40 -10.03 -8.33
N PRO A 127 -14.26 -9.29 -7.59
CA PRO A 127 -15.53 -9.83 -7.12
C PRO A 127 -16.36 -10.45 -8.24
N ASP A 128 -16.53 -9.72 -9.36
CA ASP A 128 -17.31 -10.17 -10.52
C ASP A 128 -16.66 -11.37 -11.21
N LEU A 129 -15.33 -11.33 -11.36
CA LEU A 129 -14.56 -12.43 -11.95
C LEU A 129 -14.74 -13.74 -11.17
N LEU A 130 -14.68 -13.68 -9.83
CA LEU A 130 -14.84 -14.87 -8.99
C LEU A 130 -16.23 -15.47 -9.06
N ILE A 131 -17.27 -14.62 -9.11
CA ILE A 131 -18.66 -15.07 -9.33
C ILE A 131 -18.77 -15.78 -10.68
N SER A 132 -18.22 -15.18 -11.74
CA SER A 132 -18.32 -15.72 -13.10
C SER A 132 -17.58 -17.04 -13.31
N CYS A 133 -16.45 -17.23 -12.60
CA CYS A 133 -15.61 -18.42 -12.75
C CYS A 133 -16.05 -19.60 -11.87
N SER A 134 -17.14 -19.46 -11.08
CA SER A 134 -17.60 -20.47 -10.13
C SER A 134 -16.46 -21.05 -9.28
N LEU A 135 -15.49 -20.20 -8.91
CA LEU A 135 -14.31 -20.64 -8.17
C LEU A 135 -14.70 -20.81 -6.70
N ASP A 136 -14.54 -22.02 -6.19
CA ASP A 136 -14.64 -22.35 -4.75
C ASP A 136 -13.44 -21.77 -3.98
N LEU A 137 -13.29 -20.44 -3.99
CA LEU A 137 -12.46 -19.72 -3.01
C LEU A 137 -13.20 -19.55 -1.67
N GLN A 138 -14.47 -19.97 -1.61
CA GLN A 138 -15.34 -19.76 -0.46
C GLN A 138 -14.86 -20.54 0.76
N GLN A 139 -14.09 -19.87 1.60
CA GLN A 139 -14.19 -20.07 3.04
C GLN A 139 -15.43 -19.29 3.49
N ASN A 140 -16.46 -19.98 4.01
CA ASN A 140 -17.60 -19.40 4.75
C ASN A 140 -18.73 -18.68 3.98
N ASN A 141 -19.01 -18.99 2.70
CA ASN A 141 -20.17 -18.45 1.95
C ASN A 141 -20.28 -16.90 1.89
N GLN A 142 -19.21 -16.16 2.15
CA GLN A 142 -19.22 -14.70 2.07
C GLN A 142 -18.86 -14.22 0.67
N LEU A 143 -19.61 -13.25 0.16
CA LEU A 143 -19.30 -12.57 -1.09
C LEU A 143 -18.14 -11.60 -0.86
N LEU A 144 -17.11 -11.71 -1.71
CA LEU A 144 -15.98 -10.80 -1.69
C LEU A 144 -16.42 -9.38 -2.07
N THR A 145 -16.13 -8.39 -1.23
CA THR A 145 -16.47 -6.99 -1.50
C THR A 145 -15.30 -6.26 -2.17
N SER A 146 -15.59 -5.17 -2.88
CA SER A 146 -14.55 -4.31 -3.48
C SER A 146 -13.60 -3.71 -2.42
N ILE A 147 -14.08 -3.46 -1.20
CA ILE A 147 -13.22 -3.03 -0.09
C ILE A 147 -12.25 -4.15 0.30
N GLN A 148 -12.71 -5.40 0.38
CA GLN A 148 -11.85 -6.55 0.69
C GLN A 148 -10.80 -6.78 -0.40
N THR A 149 -11.16 -6.64 -1.69
CA THR A 149 -10.18 -6.81 -2.78
C THR A 149 -9.14 -5.72 -2.80
N LEU A 150 -9.53 -4.46 -2.60
CA LEU A 150 -8.60 -3.35 -2.46
C LEU A 150 -7.70 -3.55 -1.25
N LYS A 151 -8.27 -3.86 -0.09
CA LYS A 151 -7.53 -4.11 1.16
C LYS A 151 -6.47 -5.18 0.95
N TYR A 152 -6.84 -6.28 0.29
CA TYR A 152 -5.92 -7.35 -0.01
C TYR A 152 -4.81 -6.90 -0.99
N PHE A 153 -5.16 -6.17 -2.05
CA PHE A 153 -4.18 -5.60 -2.97
C PHE A 153 -3.17 -4.69 -2.26
N LEU A 154 -3.63 -3.78 -1.39
CA LEU A 154 -2.77 -2.88 -0.63
C LEU A 154 -1.82 -3.64 0.31
N LYS A 155 -2.31 -4.71 0.95
CA LYS A 155 -1.52 -5.61 1.80
C LYS A 155 -0.41 -6.37 1.06
N LEU A 156 -0.53 -6.52 -0.26
CA LEU A 156 0.48 -7.20 -1.09
C LEU A 156 1.61 -6.27 -1.53
N ILE A 157 1.43 -4.95 -1.40
CA ILE A 157 2.49 -3.97 -1.68
C ILE A 157 3.52 -4.04 -0.55
N PRO A 158 4.78 -4.42 -0.82
CA PRO A 158 5.78 -4.51 0.23
C PRO A 158 6.30 -3.12 0.62
N THR A 159 6.71 -3.00 1.88
CA THR A 159 7.44 -1.83 2.36
C THR A 159 8.93 -1.92 2.00
N ARG A 160 9.66 -0.80 2.08
CA ARG A 160 11.12 -0.78 1.83
C ARG A 160 11.92 -1.65 2.80
N ASN A 161 11.38 -1.91 3.99
CA ASN A 161 12.05 -2.71 5.01
C ASN A 161 11.90 -4.22 4.78
N GLU A 162 10.87 -4.62 4.02
CA GLU A 162 10.58 -6.03 3.74
C GLU A 162 11.25 -6.53 2.45
N ILE A 163 11.69 -5.60 1.58
CA ILE A 163 12.14 -5.90 0.23
C ILE A 163 13.66 -5.77 0.08
N ASP A 164 14.26 -6.59 -0.79
CA ASP A 164 15.67 -6.43 -1.19
C ASP A 164 15.89 -5.02 -1.77
N PRO A 165 16.94 -4.29 -1.35
CA PRO A 165 17.20 -2.93 -1.80
C PRO A 165 17.24 -2.75 -3.33
N TYR A 166 17.59 -3.81 -4.07
CA TYR A 166 17.58 -3.81 -5.53
C TYR A 166 16.21 -3.44 -6.14
N PHE A 167 15.10 -3.73 -5.43
CA PHE A 167 13.74 -3.42 -5.88
C PHE A 167 13.13 -2.16 -5.22
N ASN A 168 13.88 -1.39 -4.44
CA ASN A 168 13.36 -0.15 -3.83
C ASN A 168 12.80 0.82 -4.87
N THR A 169 13.55 1.07 -5.95
CA THR A 169 13.10 1.94 -7.04
C THR A 169 11.86 1.41 -7.76
N PHE A 170 11.72 0.09 -7.85
CA PHE A 170 10.51 -0.53 -8.39
C PHE A 170 9.30 -0.16 -7.51
N ILE A 171 9.40 -0.36 -6.19
CA ILE A 171 8.32 -0.03 -5.25
C ILE A 171 7.99 1.47 -5.24
N ASP A 172 9.00 2.33 -5.27
CA ASP A 172 8.79 3.78 -5.27
C ASP A 172 8.00 4.24 -6.49
N LYS A 173 8.41 3.78 -7.67
CA LYS A 173 7.73 4.11 -8.92
C LYS A 173 6.36 3.43 -9.03
N SER A 174 6.22 2.21 -8.53
CA SER A 174 4.93 1.51 -8.44
C SER A 174 3.93 2.31 -7.60
N ILE A 175 4.33 2.77 -6.42
CA ILE A 175 3.45 3.58 -5.57
C ILE A 175 3.16 4.92 -6.24
N GLN A 176 4.15 5.58 -6.84
CA GLN A 176 3.95 6.83 -7.58
C GLN A 176 2.91 6.68 -8.72
N LEU A 177 2.94 5.57 -9.47
CA LEU A 177 1.92 5.30 -10.49
C LEU A 177 0.54 5.07 -9.86
N LEU A 178 0.49 4.29 -8.77
CA LEU A 178 -0.75 4.00 -8.06
C LEU A 178 -1.41 5.27 -7.51
N MET A 179 -0.64 6.24 -6.99
CA MET A 179 -1.17 7.53 -6.53
C MET A 179 -2.07 8.22 -7.55
N GLY A 180 -1.75 8.08 -8.85
CA GLY A 180 -2.48 8.74 -9.94
C GLY A 180 -3.78 8.06 -10.35
N ILE A 181 -4.02 6.82 -9.93
CA ILE A 181 -5.15 6.00 -10.41
C ILE A 181 -5.99 5.40 -9.29
N ILE A 182 -5.39 5.12 -8.14
CA ILE A 182 -6.06 4.40 -7.05
C ILE A 182 -7.15 5.29 -6.46
N GLN A 183 -8.30 4.68 -6.19
CA GLN A 183 -9.37 5.27 -5.41
C GLN A 183 -9.53 4.47 -4.11
N LEU A 184 -9.76 5.18 -3.01
CA LEU A 184 -9.94 4.61 -1.69
C LEU A 184 -11.39 4.81 -1.22
N PRO A 185 -11.94 3.82 -0.48
CA PRO A 185 -13.31 3.85 -0.01
C PRO A 185 -13.46 4.82 1.17
N ILE A 186 -14.49 5.64 1.13
CA ILE A 186 -14.91 6.50 2.23
C ILE A 186 -16.39 6.29 2.50
N LEU A 187 -16.79 6.43 3.76
CA LEU A 187 -18.18 6.35 4.17
C LEU A 187 -18.66 7.76 4.51
N HIS A 188 -19.55 8.31 3.69
CA HIS A 188 -20.16 9.62 3.93
C HIS A 188 -21.67 9.50 3.87
N ASN A 189 -22.36 9.85 4.96
CA ASN A 189 -23.82 9.75 5.09
C ASN A 189 -24.36 8.35 4.76
N GLU A 190 -23.68 7.30 5.23
CA GLU A 190 -24.00 5.88 4.94
C GLU A 190 -23.86 5.48 3.46
N ILE A 191 -23.27 6.35 2.63
CA ILE A 191 -22.99 6.09 1.22
C ILE A 191 -21.49 5.79 1.07
N LEU A 192 -21.19 4.66 0.45
CA LEU A 192 -19.83 4.28 0.08
C LEU A 192 -19.43 5.03 -1.19
N GLU A 193 -18.43 5.89 -1.09
CA GLU A 193 -17.83 6.59 -2.21
C GLU A 193 -16.35 6.24 -2.38
N TRP A 194 -15.82 6.43 -3.58
CA TRP A 194 -14.44 6.14 -3.93
C TRP A 194 -13.73 7.41 -4.34
N VAL A 195 -12.71 7.82 -3.59
CA VAL A 195 -12.02 9.11 -3.78
C VAL A 195 -10.51 8.94 -3.83
N SER A 196 -9.81 9.92 -4.42
CA SER A 196 -8.34 9.93 -4.46
C SER A 196 -7.74 9.92 -3.04
N PRO A 197 -6.61 9.23 -2.81
CA PRO A 197 -5.89 9.24 -1.54
C PRO A 197 -5.60 10.65 -1.01
N THR A 198 -5.37 11.62 -1.89
CA THR A 198 -5.10 13.02 -1.51
C THR A 198 -6.24 13.71 -0.77
N ARG A 199 -7.46 13.17 -0.88
CA ARG A 199 -8.66 13.61 -0.15
C ARG A 199 -8.98 12.72 1.04
N CYS A 200 -8.13 11.74 1.37
CA CYS A 200 -8.33 10.81 2.47
C CYS A 200 -7.48 11.20 3.67
N VAL A 201 -8.11 11.22 4.85
CA VAL A 201 -7.47 11.44 6.14
C VAL A 201 -7.47 10.14 6.93
N VAL A 202 -6.31 9.76 7.43
CA VAL A 202 -6.08 8.57 8.25
C VAL A 202 -6.02 9.01 9.71
N VAL A 203 -6.98 8.53 10.50
CA VAL A 203 -7.02 8.66 11.96
C VAL A 203 -7.40 7.30 12.52
N ARG A 204 -6.56 6.70 13.36
CA ARG A 204 -6.84 5.38 13.97
C ARG A 204 -7.65 5.49 15.26
N ASP A 205 -7.53 6.62 15.94
CA ASP A 205 -8.22 6.86 17.19
C ASP A 205 -9.70 7.22 16.93
N ALA A 206 -10.61 6.35 17.37
CA ALA A 206 -12.06 6.56 17.24
C ALA A 206 -12.52 7.84 17.97
N PHE A 207 -11.90 8.17 19.11
CA PHE A 207 -12.24 9.35 19.89
C PHE A 207 -11.95 10.65 19.14
N ILE A 208 -10.84 10.69 18.39
CA ILE A 208 -10.50 11.84 17.54
C ILE A 208 -11.52 12.01 16.40
N ARG A 209 -12.01 10.90 15.83
CA ARG A 209 -13.07 10.92 14.81
C ARG A 209 -14.42 11.38 15.36
N GLU A 210 -14.71 11.08 16.64
CA GLU A 210 -15.91 11.57 17.32
C GLU A 210 -15.87 13.08 17.56
N ILE A 211 -14.70 13.62 17.94
CA ILE A 211 -14.52 15.06 18.20
C ILE A 211 -14.57 15.87 16.90
N PHE A 212 -13.86 15.41 15.86
CA PHE A 212 -13.81 16.08 14.58
C PHE A 212 -14.70 15.37 13.58
N SER A 213 -15.93 15.87 13.42
CA SER A 213 -16.89 15.25 12.50
C SER A 213 -16.44 15.27 11.04
N GLN A 214 -16.99 14.35 10.25
CA GLN A 214 -16.77 14.26 8.81
C GLN A 214 -17.13 15.59 8.09
N ASP A 215 -18.19 16.27 8.52
CA ASP A 215 -18.61 17.56 7.94
C ASP A 215 -17.61 18.68 8.23
N LEU A 216 -16.99 18.66 9.42
CA LEU A 216 -15.95 19.61 9.78
C LEU A 216 -14.69 19.42 8.92
N LEU A 217 -14.27 18.17 8.67
CA LEU A 217 -13.17 17.88 7.76
C LEU A 217 -13.45 18.34 6.33
N LEU A 218 -14.67 18.13 5.85
CA LEU A 218 -15.07 18.54 4.50
C LEU A 218 -15.05 20.06 4.34
N SER A 219 -15.60 20.79 5.30
CA SER A 219 -15.68 22.25 5.24
C SER A 219 -14.30 22.92 5.26
N HIS A 220 -13.32 22.36 5.97
CA HIS A 220 -12.00 22.97 6.11
C HIS A 220 -10.94 22.45 5.15
N PHE A 221 -10.97 21.15 4.85
CA PHE A 221 -9.91 20.48 4.11
C PHE A 221 -10.40 19.79 2.84
N ASN A 222 -11.72 19.80 2.57
CA ASN A 222 -12.33 19.08 1.46
C ASN A 222 -11.90 17.59 1.40
N SER A 223 -11.77 17.00 2.60
CA SER A 223 -11.21 15.67 2.82
C SER A 223 -12.17 14.79 3.63
N TYR A 224 -11.96 13.48 3.55
CA TYR A 224 -12.81 12.45 4.16
C TYR A 224 -12.01 11.52 5.05
N TYR A 225 -12.64 11.00 6.09
CA TYR A 225 -12.08 9.87 6.80
C TYR A 225 -12.07 8.62 5.91
N LEU A 226 -10.92 7.98 5.88
CA LEU A 226 -10.75 6.70 5.19
C LEU A 226 -11.53 5.59 5.93
N ASP A 227 -12.12 4.67 5.15
CA ASP A 227 -12.82 3.49 5.67
C ASP A 227 -12.02 2.77 6.76
N GLU A 228 -12.72 2.37 7.82
CA GLU A 228 -12.11 1.80 9.02
C GLU A 228 -11.40 0.47 8.74
N GLN A 229 -11.90 -0.37 7.82
CA GLN A 229 -11.27 -1.65 7.49
C GLN A 229 -9.91 -1.43 6.82
N ILE A 230 -9.79 -0.38 6.00
CA ILE A 230 -8.51 -0.02 5.37
C ILE A 230 -7.54 0.55 6.42
N VAL A 231 -8.01 1.46 7.29
CA VAL A 231 -7.15 2.12 8.28
C VAL A 231 -6.59 1.16 9.33
N THR A 232 -7.39 0.16 9.74
CA THR A 232 -7.02 -0.81 10.77
C THR A 232 -6.09 -1.90 10.25
N GLU A 233 -6.30 -2.39 9.02
CA GLU A 233 -5.60 -3.57 8.52
C GLU A 233 -4.47 -3.27 7.52
N CYS A 234 -4.42 -2.08 6.92
CA CYS A 234 -3.35 -1.70 5.98
C CYS A 234 -2.20 -0.98 6.69
N ASP A 235 -1.00 -1.11 6.13
CA ASP A 235 0.17 -0.38 6.61
C ASP A 235 0.00 1.13 6.34
N GLU A 236 0.06 1.91 7.40
CA GLU A 236 -0.10 3.34 7.33
C GLU A 236 1.00 4.03 6.52
N ALA A 237 2.23 3.50 6.53
CA ALA A 237 3.31 4.02 5.69
C ALA A 237 2.98 3.91 4.20
N ILE A 238 2.27 2.85 3.79
CA ILE A 238 1.80 2.70 2.40
C ILE A 238 0.70 3.71 2.12
N LEU A 239 -0.28 3.87 3.01
CA LEU A 239 -1.37 4.85 2.86
C LEU A 239 -0.83 6.28 2.72
N MET A 240 0.12 6.67 3.57
CA MET A 240 0.76 7.99 3.49
C MET A 240 1.53 8.18 2.18
N ARG A 241 2.23 7.15 1.70
CA ARG A 241 2.94 7.20 0.41
C ARG A 241 2.00 7.22 -0.79
N LEU A 242 0.79 6.69 -0.66
CA LEU A 242 -0.26 6.81 -1.68
C LEU A 242 -0.88 8.23 -1.73
N GLY A 243 -0.63 9.05 -0.71
CA GLY A 243 -1.08 10.44 -0.64
C GLY A 243 -2.13 10.73 0.43
N CYS A 244 -2.51 9.75 1.25
CA CYS A 244 -3.34 10.00 2.42
C CYS A 244 -2.68 10.97 3.39
N GLN A 245 -3.48 11.70 4.15
CA GLN A 245 -3.03 12.71 5.09
C GLN A 245 -3.27 12.25 6.54
N ARG A 246 -2.42 12.70 7.46
CA ARG A 246 -2.70 12.67 8.90
C ARG A 246 -3.21 14.03 9.33
N LEU A 247 -3.97 14.06 10.42
CA LEU A 247 -4.23 15.30 11.13
C LEU A 247 -2.95 15.73 11.86
N ASP A 248 -2.24 16.69 11.30
CA ASP A 248 -1.09 17.33 11.95
C ASP A 248 -1.54 18.35 13.00
N PHE A 249 -0.60 18.82 13.82
CA PHE A 249 -0.90 19.78 14.89
C PHE A 249 -1.60 21.05 14.36
N SER A 250 -1.14 21.55 13.21
CA SER A 250 -1.72 22.73 12.54
C SER A 250 -3.18 22.50 12.13
N SER A 251 -3.49 21.33 11.57
CA SER A 251 -4.85 20.95 11.16
C SER A 251 -5.75 20.79 12.36
N ILE A 252 -5.29 20.13 13.42
CA ILE A 252 -6.04 19.98 14.68
C ILE A 252 -6.35 21.35 15.30
N LEU A 253 -5.38 22.25 15.39
CA LEU A 253 -5.61 23.60 15.92
C LEU A 253 -6.63 24.39 15.09
N ARG A 254 -6.58 24.27 13.76
CA ARG A 254 -7.56 24.89 12.88
C ARG A 254 -8.97 24.37 13.16
N LEU A 255 -9.14 23.05 13.29
CA LEU A 255 -10.43 22.43 13.60
C LEU A 255 -10.95 22.87 14.98
N ILE A 256 -10.10 22.86 16.01
CA ILE A 256 -10.44 23.33 17.36
C ILE A 256 -10.88 24.80 17.34
N ARG A 257 -10.18 25.66 16.61
CA ARG A 257 -10.53 27.08 16.49
C ARG A 257 -11.89 27.28 15.83
N THR A 258 -12.22 26.47 14.82
CA THR A 258 -13.55 26.50 14.21
C THR A 258 -14.62 26.08 15.20
N LEU A 259 -14.42 24.96 15.91
CA LEU A 259 -15.37 24.49 16.92
C LEU A 259 -15.60 25.54 18.01
N TYR A 260 -14.53 26.21 18.47
CA TYR A 260 -14.64 27.33 19.39
C TYR A 260 -15.50 28.48 18.83
N THR A 261 -15.26 28.86 17.57
CA THR A 261 -15.98 29.97 16.92
C THR A 261 -17.46 29.64 16.67
N GLN A 262 -17.76 28.39 16.27
CA GLN A 262 -19.14 27.91 16.09
C GLN A 262 -19.90 27.91 17.42
N ASN A 263 -19.27 27.48 18.51
CA ASN A 263 -19.87 27.51 19.85
C ASN A 263 -20.19 28.94 20.29
N GLU A 264 -19.36 29.93 19.97
CA GLU A 264 -19.67 31.34 20.25
C GLU A 264 -20.85 31.88 19.42
N GLN A 265 -21.03 31.40 18.19
CA GLN A 265 -22.08 31.88 17.27
C GLN A 265 -23.45 31.23 17.52
N GLU A 266 -23.50 29.93 17.84
CA GLU A 266 -24.77 29.19 18.00
C GLU A 266 -25.41 29.39 19.38
N HIS A 267 -24.62 29.74 20.42
CA HIS A 267 -25.11 29.81 21.79
C HIS A 267 -24.54 31.01 22.55
N SER A 268 -25.25 32.14 22.57
CA SER A 268 -24.86 33.36 23.29
C SER A 268 -24.74 33.23 24.84
N THR A 269 -24.85 32.02 25.41
CA THR A 269 -24.88 31.79 26.86
C THR A 269 -24.18 30.52 27.36
N LYS A 270 -23.62 29.64 26.52
CA LYS A 270 -22.85 28.46 27.00
C LYS A 270 -21.36 28.69 26.82
N THR A 271 -20.67 28.89 27.94
CA THR A 271 -19.21 28.79 28.02
C THR A 271 -18.74 27.42 27.55
N THR A 272 -17.64 27.35 26.81
CA THR A 272 -16.96 26.10 26.48
C THR A 272 -16.82 25.25 27.74
N SER A 273 -17.32 24.01 27.72
CA SER A 273 -17.25 23.17 28.92
C SER A 273 -15.79 22.77 29.20
N ILE A 274 -15.48 22.51 30.48
CA ILE A 274 -14.17 21.96 30.86
C ILE A 274 -13.89 20.65 30.11
N GLU A 275 -14.94 19.86 29.87
CA GLU A 275 -14.86 18.61 29.10
C GLU A 275 -14.43 18.83 27.65
N GLN A 276 -14.99 19.84 26.95
CA GLN A 276 -14.59 20.19 25.58
C GLN A 276 -13.14 20.67 25.51
N ILE A 277 -12.72 21.48 26.48
CA ILE A 277 -11.32 21.94 26.56
C ILE A 277 -10.38 20.74 26.79
N ALA A 278 -10.77 19.82 27.68
CA ALA A 278 -10.00 18.59 27.92
C ALA A 278 -9.91 17.72 26.65
N GLN A 279 -11.02 17.55 25.92
CA GLN A 279 -11.05 16.87 24.62
C GLN A 279 -10.08 17.50 23.61
N TRP A 280 -10.07 18.83 23.51
CA TRP A 280 -9.15 19.55 22.62
C TRP A 280 -7.68 19.39 23.00
N LEU A 281 -7.37 19.41 24.31
CA LEU A 281 -6.01 19.16 24.80
C LEU A 281 -5.56 17.72 24.50
N LEU A 282 -6.47 16.74 24.60
CA LEU A 282 -6.20 15.36 24.21
C LEU A 282 -5.92 15.24 22.70
N CYS A 283 -6.71 15.92 21.86
CA CYS A 283 -6.44 15.96 20.41
C CYS A 283 -5.07 16.57 20.09
N ILE A 284 -4.67 17.63 20.80
CA ILE A 284 -3.36 18.25 20.65
C ILE A 284 -2.26 17.27 21.02
N ASP A 285 -2.36 16.62 22.19
CA ASP A 285 -1.38 15.62 22.62
C ASP A 285 -1.27 14.46 21.62
N TYR A 286 -2.42 13.97 21.12
CA TYR A 286 -2.47 12.97 20.05
C TYR A 286 -1.66 13.39 18.81
N SER A 287 -1.85 14.61 18.29
CA SER A 287 -1.06 15.07 17.13
C SER A 287 0.45 15.15 17.42
N LEU A 288 0.84 15.55 18.62
CA LEU A 288 2.24 15.66 18.99
C LEU A 288 2.90 14.28 19.11
N GLN A 289 2.18 13.28 19.64
CA GLN A 289 2.64 11.90 19.67
C GLN A 289 2.85 11.35 18.25
N GLN A 290 1.89 11.58 17.36
CA GLN A 290 1.97 11.18 15.94
C GLN A 290 3.15 11.82 15.19
N GLU A 291 3.54 13.05 15.56
CA GLU A 291 4.71 13.73 14.99
C GLU A 291 6.03 13.19 15.54
N ARG A 292 6.09 12.83 16.83
CA ARG A 292 7.28 12.21 17.45
C ARG A 292 7.58 10.81 16.91
N GLU A 293 6.54 10.08 16.52
CA GLU A 293 6.68 8.75 15.92
C GLU A 293 7.14 8.79 14.45
N LYS A 294 7.31 9.98 13.84
CA LYS A 294 7.90 10.08 12.50
C LYS A 294 9.39 9.69 12.56
N PRO A 295 9.85 8.74 11.73
CA PRO A 295 11.27 8.41 11.66
C PRO A 295 12.06 9.66 11.22
N GLY A 296 12.92 10.16 12.12
CA GLY A 296 13.75 11.36 11.92
C GLY A 296 13.51 12.52 12.88
N PHE A 297 12.52 12.45 13.78
CA PHE A 297 12.26 13.48 14.80
C PHE A 297 12.91 13.12 16.15
N ASN A 298 14.23 12.98 16.19
CA ASN A 298 14.95 12.88 17.47
C ASN A 298 15.13 14.29 18.04
N PHE A 299 14.55 14.53 19.22
CA PHE A 299 14.85 15.68 20.09
C PHE A 299 16.21 15.51 20.80
N ASP A 300 17.24 15.01 20.11
CA ASP A 300 18.58 14.98 20.69
C ASP A 300 19.32 16.27 20.28
N HIS A 301 18.77 17.41 20.68
CA HIS A 301 19.61 18.57 20.99
C HIS A 301 20.05 18.41 22.44
N ASP A 302 21.02 17.51 22.64
CA ASP A 302 21.85 17.57 23.83
C ASP A 302 22.82 18.74 23.61
N ASP A 303 22.53 19.85 24.28
CA ASP A 303 23.37 21.02 24.38
C ASP A 303 24.62 20.59 25.17
N GLY A 304 25.58 20.02 24.44
CA GLY A 304 26.87 19.60 24.95
C GLY A 304 27.66 20.82 25.39
N SER A 305 27.43 21.24 26.63
CA SER A 305 28.32 22.11 27.38
C SER A 305 29.75 21.56 27.31
N GLU A 306 30.61 22.22 26.54
CA GLU A 306 32.05 22.04 26.58
C GLU A 306 32.55 22.42 27.97
N VAL A 307 32.66 21.45 28.87
CA VAL A 307 33.47 21.58 30.08
C VAL A 307 34.89 21.23 29.69
N THR A 308 35.65 22.27 29.33
CA THR A 308 37.10 22.22 29.27
C THR A 308 37.63 21.87 30.66
N THR A 309 38.21 20.69 30.83
CA THR A 309 39.09 20.40 31.97
C THR A 309 40.49 20.15 31.41
N MET A 310 41.34 21.16 31.64
CA MET A 310 42.79 21.00 31.64
C MET A 310 43.17 20.16 32.86
N GLU A 311 43.90 19.07 32.65
CA GLU A 311 45.07 18.66 33.43
C GLU A 311 45.86 17.59 32.66
#